data_AF-A0A3D5GAK2-F1
#
_entry.id   AF-A0A3D5GAK2-F1
#
_cell.length_a   1.000
_cell.length_b   1.000
_cell.length_c   1.000
_cell.angle_alpha   90.00
_cell.angle_beta   90.00
_cell.angle_gamma   90.00
#
_symmetry.space_group_name_H-M   'P 1'
#
loop_
_entity.id
_entity.type
_entity.pdbx_description
1 polymer ?
#
loop_
_entity_poly.entity_id
_entity_poly.type
_entity_poly.pdbx_seq_one_letter_code
_entity_poly.pdbx_strand_id
1 'polypeptide(L)'
;MWLRINLNKRRYKRLTNSRNFRLLLALLTVCWFGYQQLKSEFQRPQALLVLGGDTEREVFAAQFARKHPQLPIWVSSGSNPEFAEWVFSEAGIESDRVHLDYRAVDTVTNFTTLVDELGDRGIDSVYLITSDDHMRRAQIIGEIVLGSRGIRFKPVAVPSGRAPEPMEKAVRDGARAILWLTTGYTGANFSQARIR
;
A
#
# COMPACT_ATOMS: atom_id res chain seq x y z
N MET A 1 78.40 8.38 28.88
CA MET A 1 77.50 9.07 27.95
C MET A 1 76.38 8.10 27.57
N TRP A 2 75.26 8.10 28.30
CA TRP A 2 74.14 7.17 28.09
C TRP A 2 72.97 7.94 27.47
N LEU A 3 72.64 7.62 26.21
CA LEU A 3 71.48 8.21 25.51
C LEU A 3 70.17 7.63 26.07
N ARG A 4 69.37 8.48 26.72
CA ARG A 4 67.97 8.19 27.04
C ARG A 4 67.13 8.30 25.78
N ILE A 5 66.73 7.16 25.21
CA ILE A 5 65.74 7.11 24.12
C ILE A 5 64.36 7.34 24.74
N ASN A 6 63.78 8.51 24.48
CA ASN A 6 62.43 8.85 24.91
C ASN A 6 61.43 8.23 23.93
N LEU A 7 60.97 7.01 24.22
CA LEU A 7 59.90 6.35 23.46
C LEU A 7 58.57 7.07 23.75
N ASN A 8 58.30 8.08 22.93
CA ASN A 8 57.05 8.83 22.92
C ASN A 8 55.89 7.88 22.57
N LYS A 9 55.23 7.31 23.59
CA LYS A 9 53.98 6.56 23.43
C LYS A 9 52.92 7.52 22.92
N ARG A 10 52.79 7.63 21.59
CA ARG A 10 51.59 8.17 20.94
C ARG A 10 50.41 7.27 21.35
N ARG A 11 49.74 7.65 22.44
CA ARG A 11 48.37 7.21 22.75
C ARG A 11 47.51 7.59 21.54
N TYR A 12 47.22 6.63 20.67
CA TYR A 12 46.06 6.75 19.79
C TYR A 12 44.86 7.01 20.71
N LYS A 13 44.33 8.25 20.69
CA LYS A 13 43.07 8.58 21.34
C LYS A 13 42.02 7.66 20.73
N ARG A 14 41.64 6.63 21.49
CA ARG A 14 40.47 5.79 21.23
C ARG A 14 39.31 6.74 20.95
N LEU A 15 38.68 6.59 19.79
CA LEU A 15 37.59 7.42 19.26
C LEU A 15 36.47 7.61 20.29
N THR A 16 36.58 8.63 21.13
CA THR A 16 35.46 9.19 21.89
C THR A 16 34.69 10.10 20.95
N ASN A 17 33.96 9.51 19.99
CA ASN A 17 33.10 10.27 19.08
C ASN A 17 31.68 9.68 19.00
N SER A 18 31.23 8.97 20.04
CA SER A 18 29.90 8.34 20.04
C SER A 18 28.76 9.34 19.92
N ARG A 19 28.97 10.61 20.33
CA ARG A 19 27.96 11.67 20.20
C ARG A 19 27.84 12.17 18.75
N ASN A 20 28.96 12.43 18.09
CA ASN A 20 28.96 12.85 16.68
C ASN A 20 28.52 11.69 15.76
N PHE A 21 28.84 10.44 16.09
CA PHE A 21 28.34 9.26 15.39
C PHE A 21 26.81 9.12 15.54
N ARG A 22 26.27 9.28 16.77
CA ARG A 22 24.82 9.28 17.01
C ARG A 22 24.11 10.41 16.28
N LEU A 23 24.69 11.61 16.27
CA LEU A 23 24.14 12.76 15.53
C LEU A 23 24.15 12.52 14.02
N LEU A 24 25.23 11.95 13.47
CA LEU A 24 25.29 11.58 12.06
C LEU A 24 24.25 10.52 11.70
N LEU A 25 24.10 9.48 12.53
CA LEU A 25 23.09 8.44 12.31
C LEU A 25 21.67 9.01 12.35
N ALA A 26 21.37 9.87 13.31
CA ALA A 26 20.08 10.55 13.41
C ALA A 26 19.82 11.43 12.17
N LEU A 27 20.82 12.20 11.72
CA LEU A 27 20.73 13.04 10.53
C LEU A 27 20.45 12.19 9.28
N LEU A 28 21.21 11.12 9.05
CA LEU A 28 21.02 10.21 7.91
C LEU A 28 19.62 9.59 7.94
N THR A 29 19.13 9.21 9.11
CA THR A 29 17.79 8.65 9.28
C THR A 29 16.72 9.68 8.91
N VAL A 30 16.82 10.91 9.41
CA VAL A 30 15.90 12.01 9.07
C VAL A 30 15.94 12.33 7.58
N CYS A 31 17.14 12.43 6.99
CA CYS A 31 17.31 12.66 5.54
C CYS A 31 16.73 11.51 4.71
N TRP A 32 16.91 10.26 5.14
CA TRP A 32 16.33 9.09 4.50
C TRP A 32 14.80 9.12 4.54
N PHE A 33 14.20 9.38 5.71
CA PHE A 33 12.76 9.52 5.84
C PHE A 33 12.22 10.69 5.00
N GLY A 34 12.91 11.84 5.01
CA GLY A 34 12.55 13.00 4.18
C GLY A 34 12.62 12.70 2.68
N TYR A 35 13.66 11.98 2.22
CA TYR A 35 13.79 11.53 0.84
C TYR A 35 12.66 10.57 0.43
N GLN A 36 12.34 9.59 1.28
CA GLN A 36 11.27 8.63 1.02
C GLN A 36 9.90 9.31 0.97
N GLN A 37 9.65 10.30 1.85
CA GLN A 37 8.42 11.09 1.83
C GLN A 37 8.28 11.89 0.54
N LEU A 38 9.34 12.62 0.14
CA LEU A 38 9.35 13.39 -1.10
C LEU A 38 9.15 12.48 -2.32
N LYS A 39 9.85 11.34 -2.38
CA LYS A 39 9.69 10.35 -3.45
C LYS A 39 8.23 9.89 -3.55
N SER A 40 7.57 9.62 -2.43
CA SER A 40 6.17 9.20 -2.38
C SER A 40 5.21 10.24 -3.01
N GLU A 41 5.37 11.51 -2.65
CA GLU A 41 4.52 12.60 -3.15
C GLU A 41 4.64 12.77 -4.68
N PHE A 42 5.87 12.73 -5.18
CA PHE A 42 6.16 12.93 -6.61
C PHE A 42 5.92 11.70 -7.48
N GLN A 43 5.77 10.52 -6.88
CA GLN A 43 5.44 9.34 -7.65
C GLN A 43 4.03 9.42 -8.24
N ARG A 44 3.95 9.20 -9.55
CA ARG A 44 2.70 9.18 -10.30
C ARG A 44 2.14 7.76 -10.23
N PRO A 45 0.88 7.59 -9.83
CA PRO A 45 0.22 6.29 -9.91
C PRO A 45 0.25 5.74 -11.33
N GLN A 46 0.48 4.43 -11.42
CA GLN A 46 0.62 3.66 -12.66
C GLN A 46 -0.59 2.76 -12.91
N ALA A 47 -1.49 2.60 -11.94
CA ALA A 47 -2.74 1.86 -12.10
C ALA A 47 -3.81 2.38 -11.14
N LEU A 48 -5.07 2.04 -11.41
CA LEU A 48 -6.19 2.19 -10.47
C LEU A 48 -6.43 0.83 -9.82
N LEU A 49 -6.45 0.78 -8.48
CA LEU A 49 -6.88 -0.37 -7.70
C LEU A 49 -8.23 -0.05 -7.04
N VAL A 50 -9.30 -0.63 -7.57
CA VAL A 50 -10.69 -0.41 -7.14
C VAL A 50 -11.10 -1.54 -6.21
N LEU A 51 -11.34 -1.24 -4.95
CA LEU A 51 -11.81 -2.23 -3.98
C LEU A 51 -13.32 -2.38 -4.08
N GLY A 52 -13.77 -3.61 -4.27
CA GLY A 52 -15.18 -3.94 -4.37
C GLY A 52 -15.96 -3.81 -3.07
N GLY A 53 -17.28 -3.95 -3.18
CA GLY A 53 -18.24 -3.79 -2.08
C GLY A 53 -19.39 -2.81 -2.38
N ASP A 54 -19.28 -2.00 -3.42
CA ASP A 54 -20.37 -1.12 -3.90
C ASP A 54 -20.21 -0.79 -5.38
N THR A 55 -21.30 -0.82 -6.15
CA THR A 55 -21.33 -0.48 -7.59
C THR A 55 -20.92 0.96 -7.85
N GLU A 56 -21.18 1.86 -6.89
CA GLU A 56 -20.87 3.29 -7.00
C GLU A 56 -19.35 3.53 -7.16
N ARG A 57 -18.52 2.63 -6.62
CA ARG A 57 -17.06 2.70 -6.75
C ARG A 57 -16.60 2.43 -8.16
N GLU A 58 -17.26 1.50 -8.87
CA GLU A 58 -16.94 1.16 -10.26
C GLU A 58 -17.41 2.28 -11.19
N VAL A 59 -18.61 2.82 -10.96
CA VAL A 59 -19.11 3.99 -11.69
C VAL A 59 -18.15 5.18 -11.53
N PHE A 60 -17.72 5.46 -10.30
CA PHE A 60 -16.71 6.49 -10.03
C PHE A 60 -15.38 6.16 -10.74
N ALA A 61 -14.89 4.92 -10.62
CA ALA A 61 -13.62 4.52 -11.21
C ALA A 61 -13.62 4.64 -12.73
N ALA A 62 -14.73 4.31 -13.40
CA ALA A 62 -14.90 4.48 -14.83
C ALA A 62 -14.82 5.96 -15.23
N GLN A 63 -15.52 6.85 -14.51
CA GLN A 63 -15.42 8.30 -14.75
C GLN A 63 -14.02 8.85 -14.45
N PHE A 64 -13.37 8.35 -13.40
CA PHE A 64 -12.03 8.74 -13.01
C PHE A 64 -11.00 8.30 -14.06
N ALA A 65 -11.11 7.08 -14.58
CA ALA A 65 -10.23 6.52 -15.58
C ALA A 65 -10.27 7.26 -16.93
N ARG A 66 -11.37 7.95 -17.27
CA ARG A 66 -11.43 8.85 -18.44
C ARG A 66 -10.42 10.01 -18.35
N LYS A 67 -10.10 10.46 -17.13
CA LYS A 67 -9.07 11.50 -16.88
C LYS A 67 -7.65 10.92 -16.86
N HIS A 68 -7.54 9.58 -16.85
CA HIS A 68 -6.30 8.83 -16.78
C HIS A 68 -6.25 7.74 -17.87
N PRO A 69 -6.29 8.11 -19.16
CA PRO A 69 -6.55 7.17 -20.26
C PRO A 69 -5.48 6.10 -20.45
N GLN A 70 -4.29 6.27 -19.86
CA GLN A 70 -3.17 5.35 -19.99
C GLN A 70 -3.09 4.32 -18.85
N LEU A 71 -3.86 4.51 -17.76
CA LEU A 71 -3.71 3.69 -16.57
C LEU A 71 -4.60 2.43 -16.67
N PRO A 72 -4.05 1.21 -16.47
CA PRO A 72 -4.86 0.01 -16.27
C PRO A 72 -5.66 0.09 -14.97
N ILE A 73 -6.77 -0.64 -14.94
CA ILE A 73 -7.75 -0.66 -13.88
C ILE A 73 -7.85 -2.08 -13.35
N TRP A 74 -7.62 -2.23 -12.05
CA TRP A 74 -7.70 -3.49 -11.31
C TRP A 74 -8.89 -3.43 -10.38
N VAL A 75 -9.91 -4.23 -10.63
CA VAL A 75 -11.10 -4.31 -9.78
C VAL A 75 -11.02 -5.57 -8.94
N SER A 76 -11.05 -5.40 -7.61
CA SER A 76 -10.92 -6.49 -6.64
C SER A 76 -12.26 -6.78 -5.99
N SER A 77 -12.89 -7.89 -6.41
CA SER A 77 -14.20 -8.38 -5.97
C SER A 77 -15.30 -7.32 -5.99
N GLY A 78 -15.38 -6.61 -7.11
CA GLY A 78 -16.39 -5.61 -7.43
C GLY A 78 -17.82 -6.16 -7.54
N SER A 79 -18.63 -5.54 -8.37
CA SER A 79 -19.91 -6.12 -8.78
C SER A 79 -19.71 -7.33 -9.70
N ASN A 80 -20.80 -7.95 -10.16
CA ASN A 80 -20.71 -9.06 -11.11
C ASN A 80 -19.96 -8.63 -12.41
N PRO A 81 -19.29 -9.58 -13.09
CA PRO A 81 -18.50 -9.29 -14.29
C PRO A 81 -19.28 -8.50 -15.35
N GLU A 82 -20.55 -8.85 -15.56
CA GLU A 82 -21.39 -8.24 -16.58
C GLU A 82 -21.63 -6.75 -16.31
N PHE A 83 -21.90 -6.38 -15.05
CA PHE A 83 -22.06 -4.98 -14.66
C PHE A 83 -20.73 -4.22 -14.73
N ALA A 84 -19.64 -4.81 -14.24
CA ALA A 84 -18.33 -4.17 -14.26
C ALA A 84 -17.90 -3.86 -15.70
N GLU A 85 -17.95 -4.86 -16.59
CA GLU A 85 -17.66 -4.71 -18.02
C GLU A 85 -18.56 -3.66 -18.67
N TRP A 86 -19.87 -3.72 -18.41
CA TRP A 86 -20.82 -2.75 -18.93
C TRP A 86 -20.47 -1.32 -18.49
N VAL A 87 -20.23 -1.08 -17.21
CA VAL A 87 -19.90 0.26 -16.68
C VAL A 87 -18.64 0.85 -17.31
N PHE A 88 -17.57 0.05 -17.45
CA PHE A 88 -16.34 0.54 -18.07
C PHE A 88 -16.51 0.76 -19.58
N SER A 89 -17.20 -0.14 -20.28
CA SER A 89 -17.47 0.01 -21.72
C SER A 89 -18.33 1.23 -22.03
N GLU A 90 -19.38 1.50 -21.24
CA GLU A 90 -20.26 2.67 -21.36
C GLU A 90 -19.48 3.98 -21.14
N ALA A 91 -18.45 3.95 -20.29
CA ALA A 91 -17.54 5.08 -20.10
C ALA A 91 -16.50 5.24 -21.23
N GLY A 92 -16.52 4.38 -22.26
CA GLY A 92 -15.58 4.38 -23.37
C GLY A 92 -14.18 3.89 -22.99
N ILE A 93 -14.08 2.97 -22.04
CA ILE A 93 -12.81 2.38 -21.62
C ILE A 93 -12.61 1.05 -22.34
N GLU A 94 -11.47 0.93 -23.01
CA GLU A 94 -11.07 -0.29 -23.70
C GLU A 94 -10.96 -1.48 -22.72
N SER A 95 -11.49 -2.62 -23.15
CA SER A 95 -11.56 -3.84 -22.33
C SER A 95 -10.19 -4.35 -21.87
N ASP A 96 -9.13 -4.12 -22.66
CA ASP A 96 -7.76 -4.53 -22.34
C ASP A 96 -7.15 -3.75 -21.16
N ARG A 97 -7.73 -2.59 -20.82
CA ARG A 97 -7.36 -1.81 -19.64
C ARG A 97 -8.02 -2.29 -18.36
N VAL A 98 -9.03 -3.16 -18.44
CA VAL A 98 -9.83 -3.58 -17.29
C VAL A 98 -9.45 -5.00 -16.89
N HIS A 99 -8.98 -5.15 -15.65
CA HIS A 99 -8.62 -6.43 -15.05
C HIS A 99 -9.53 -6.70 -13.86
N LEU A 100 -10.39 -7.71 -13.97
CA LEU A 100 -11.33 -8.09 -12.93
C LEU A 100 -10.78 -9.30 -12.16
N ASP A 101 -10.69 -9.16 -10.84
CA ASP A 101 -10.28 -10.22 -9.92
C ASP A 101 -11.43 -10.55 -8.96
N TYR A 102 -11.88 -11.80 -8.97
CA TYR A 102 -12.98 -12.28 -8.13
C TYR A 102 -12.52 -13.28 -7.05
N ARG A 103 -11.22 -13.34 -6.76
CA ARG A 103 -10.66 -14.27 -5.77
C ARG A 103 -10.82 -13.75 -4.34
N ALA A 104 -10.99 -12.45 -4.17
CA ALA A 104 -11.11 -11.84 -2.86
C ALA A 104 -12.51 -12.05 -2.25
N VAL A 105 -12.55 -12.31 -0.94
CA VAL A 105 -13.79 -12.54 -0.18
C VAL A 105 -13.95 -11.55 0.98
N ASP A 106 -12.90 -10.80 1.28
CA ASP A 106 -12.87 -9.74 2.27
C ASP A 106 -11.79 -8.69 1.97
N THR A 107 -11.77 -7.63 2.77
CA THR A 107 -10.88 -6.49 2.57
C THR A 107 -9.40 -6.84 2.64
N VAL A 108 -8.98 -7.88 3.37
CA VAL A 108 -7.55 -8.31 3.37
C VAL A 108 -7.24 -8.98 2.04
N THR A 109 -8.10 -9.92 1.63
CA THR A 109 -7.92 -10.64 0.36
C THR A 109 -8.02 -9.74 -0.86
N ASN A 110 -8.71 -8.59 -0.77
CA ASN A 110 -8.75 -7.60 -1.84
C ASN A 110 -7.36 -7.12 -2.26
N PHE A 111 -6.42 -7.07 -1.31
CA PHE A 111 -5.03 -6.68 -1.58
C PHE A 111 -4.16 -7.91 -1.86
N THR A 112 -4.25 -8.96 -1.04
CA THR A 112 -3.28 -10.06 -1.09
C THR A 112 -3.38 -10.91 -2.35
N THR A 113 -4.54 -10.90 -3.03
CA THR A 113 -4.74 -11.62 -4.31
C THR A 113 -4.07 -10.91 -5.49
N LEU A 114 -3.94 -9.58 -5.41
CA LEU A 114 -3.47 -8.73 -6.51
C LEU A 114 -2.05 -8.21 -6.32
N VAL A 115 -1.56 -8.11 -5.07
CA VAL A 115 -0.27 -7.46 -4.76
C VAL A 115 0.91 -8.06 -5.53
N ASP A 116 0.93 -9.38 -5.70
CA ASP A 116 2.00 -10.07 -6.42
C ASP A 116 1.91 -9.78 -7.92
N GLU A 117 0.71 -9.81 -8.50
CA GLU A 117 0.48 -9.51 -9.91
C GLU A 117 0.79 -8.05 -10.26
N LEU A 118 0.45 -7.10 -9.38
CA LEU A 118 0.83 -5.70 -9.54
C LEU A 118 2.36 -5.57 -9.53
N GLY A 119 3.04 -6.21 -8.58
CA GLY A 119 4.49 -6.19 -8.47
C GLY A 119 5.19 -6.82 -9.69
N ASP A 120 4.71 -7.97 -10.17
CA ASP A 120 5.25 -8.67 -11.34
C ASP A 120 5.11 -7.85 -12.63
N ARG A 121 4.10 -6.98 -12.70
CA ARG A 121 3.90 -6.01 -13.80
C ARG A 121 4.71 -4.73 -13.63
N GLY A 122 5.54 -4.63 -12.59
CA GLY A 122 6.36 -3.46 -12.31
C GLY A 122 5.57 -2.25 -11.82
N ILE A 123 4.34 -2.44 -11.33
CA ILE A 123 3.51 -1.38 -10.77
C ILE A 123 3.98 -1.12 -9.34
N ASP A 124 4.58 0.05 -9.10
CA ASP A 124 5.10 0.50 -7.80
C ASP A 124 4.27 1.63 -7.16
N SER A 125 3.23 2.11 -7.85
CA SER A 125 2.32 3.13 -7.34
C SER A 125 0.91 2.98 -7.92
N VAL A 126 -0.13 3.04 -7.08
CA VAL A 126 -1.55 2.93 -7.51
C VAL A 126 -2.43 4.04 -6.95
N TYR A 127 -3.53 4.37 -7.63
CA TYR A 127 -4.67 5.02 -6.99
C TYR A 127 -5.47 3.95 -6.24
N LEU A 128 -5.63 4.09 -4.93
CA LEU A 128 -6.46 3.19 -4.12
C LEU A 128 -7.87 3.76 -4.01
N ILE A 129 -8.83 3.15 -4.69
CA ILE A 129 -10.21 3.61 -4.79
C ILE A 129 -11.10 2.73 -3.90
N THR A 130 -11.77 3.34 -2.94
CA THR A 130 -12.81 2.71 -2.11
C THR A 130 -13.72 3.79 -1.53
N SER A 131 -14.86 3.40 -0.96
CA SER A 131 -15.72 4.33 -0.24
C SER A 131 -15.03 4.96 0.99
N ASP A 132 -15.38 6.20 1.29
CA ASP A 132 -14.87 6.99 2.43
C ASP A 132 -15.01 6.29 3.79
N ASP A 133 -16.14 5.62 4.04
CA ASP A 133 -16.42 4.87 5.25
C ASP A 133 -15.47 3.67 5.47
N HIS A 134 -14.94 3.12 4.38
CA HIS A 134 -13.99 2.00 4.35
C HIS A 134 -12.52 2.43 4.24
N MET A 135 -12.24 3.68 3.86
CA MET A 135 -10.90 4.12 3.48
C MET A 135 -9.86 3.91 4.58
N ARG A 136 -10.20 4.20 5.85
CA ARG A 136 -9.27 4.00 6.98
C ARG A 136 -8.76 2.56 7.06
N ARG A 137 -9.66 1.57 6.92
CA ARG A 137 -9.31 0.16 6.98
C ARG A 137 -8.49 -0.25 5.76
N ALA A 138 -8.87 0.22 4.58
CA ALA A 138 -8.14 -0.01 3.34
C ALA A 138 -6.71 0.55 3.38
N GLN A 139 -6.49 1.75 3.94
CA GLN A 139 -5.16 2.33 4.11
C GLN A 139 -4.28 1.49 5.01
N ILE A 140 -4.76 1.07 6.19
CA ILE A 140 -3.98 0.23 7.12
C ILE A 140 -3.53 -1.07 6.45
N ILE A 141 -4.44 -1.74 5.76
CA ILE A 141 -4.13 -2.99 5.05
C ILE A 141 -3.18 -2.72 3.88
N GLY A 142 -3.43 -1.66 3.11
CA GLY A 142 -2.62 -1.26 1.97
C GLY A 142 -1.16 -0.97 2.35
N GLU A 143 -0.93 -0.22 3.44
CA GLU A 143 0.43 0.05 3.94
C GLU A 143 1.20 -1.23 4.28
N ILE A 144 0.51 -2.24 4.80
CA ILE A 144 1.12 -3.54 5.14
C ILE A 144 1.34 -4.37 3.88
N VAL A 145 0.29 -4.59 3.09
CA VAL A 145 0.29 -5.53 1.97
C VAL A 145 1.01 -4.95 0.76
N LEU A 146 0.54 -3.81 0.23
CA LEU A 146 1.17 -3.16 -0.93
C LEU A 146 2.58 -2.68 -0.58
N GLY A 147 2.75 -2.09 0.61
CA GLY A 147 4.05 -1.63 1.10
C GLY A 147 5.09 -2.74 1.20
N SER A 148 4.69 -3.98 1.51
CA SER A 148 5.60 -5.14 1.54
C SER A 148 6.24 -5.45 0.19
N ARG A 149 5.61 -5.06 -0.92
CA ARG A 149 6.13 -5.19 -2.30
C ARG A 149 6.66 -3.87 -2.87
N GLY A 150 6.84 -2.86 -2.01
CA GLY A 150 7.31 -1.55 -2.43
C GLY A 150 6.28 -0.74 -3.22
N ILE A 151 5.02 -1.16 -3.22
CA ILE A 151 3.92 -0.51 -3.93
C ILE A 151 3.33 0.57 -3.02
N ARG A 152 3.44 1.82 -3.44
CA ARG A 152 2.79 2.96 -2.78
C ARG A 152 1.37 3.15 -3.31
N PHE A 153 0.55 3.90 -2.58
CA PHE A 153 -0.77 4.24 -3.07
C PHE A 153 -1.14 5.69 -2.77
N LYS A 154 -2.02 6.24 -3.62
CA LYS A 154 -2.70 7.53 -3.41
C LYS A 154 -4.18 7.24 -3.17
N PRO A 155 -4.71 7.49 -1.96
CA PRO A 155 -6.10 7.19 -1.65
C PRO A 155 -7.04 8.14 -2.40
N VAL A 156 -8.11 7.58 -2.98
CA VAL A 156 -9.18 8.33 -3.64
C VAL A 156 -10.51 7.83 -3.07
N ALA A 157 -11.08 8.60 -2.16
CA ALA A 157 -12.30 8.22 -1.46
C ALA A 157 -13.54 8.52 -2.30
N VAL A 158 -14.41 7.52 -2.45
CA VAL A 158 -15.73 7.67 -3.06
C VAL A 158 -16.73 8.04 -1.95
N PRO A 159 -17.41 9.20 -2.03
CA PRO A 159 -18.39 9.57 -1.02
C PRO A 159 -19.50 8.52 -0.91
N SER A 160 -19.76 8.01 0.30
CA SER A 160 -20.82 7.01 0.52
C SER A 160 -21.99 7.52 1.35
N GLY A 161 -21.83 8.66 2.03
CA GLY A 161 -22.83 9.18 2.98
C GLY A 161 -22.98 8.33 4.26
N ARG A 162 -22.18 7.26 4.42
CA ARG A 162 -22.19 6.40 5.61
C ARG A 162 -21.21 6.90 6.67
N ALA A 163 -21.47 6.52 7.92
CA ALA A 163 -20.52 6.75 9.00
C ALA A 163 -19.29 5.82 8.82
N PRO A 164 -18.07 6.28 9.17
CA PRO A 164 -16.88 5.43 9.12
C PRO A 164 -17.05 4.13 9.90
N GLU A 165 -16.49 3.04 9.36
CA GLU A 165 -16.54 1.74 10.03
C GLU A 165 -15.89 1.77 11.41
N PRO A 166 -16.31 0.93 12.38
CA PRO A 166 -15.68 0.84 13.69
C PRO A 166 -14.17 0.53 13.62
N MET A 167 -13.39 1.07 14.58
CA MET A 167 -11.93 0.94 14.60
C MET A 167 -11.49 -0.53 14.75
N GLU A 168 -12.29 -1.32 15.47
CA GLU A 168 -12.03 -2.73 15.76
C GLU A 168 -11.89 -3.56 14.47
N LYS A 169 -12.66 -3.23 13.42
CA LYS A 169 -12.52 -3.88 12.11
C LYS A 169 -11.16 -3.61 11.49
N ALA A 170 -10.69 -2.37 11.56
CA ALA A 170 -9.41 -1.96 11.00
C ALA A 170 -8.23 -2.60 11.76
N VAL A 171 -8.31 -2.65 13.09
CA VAL A 171 -7.30 -3.32 13.94
C VAL A 171 -7.26 -4.83 13.64
N ARG A 172 -8.42 -5.49 13.58
CA ARG A 172 -8.51 -6.93 13.27
C ARG A 172 -7.90 -7.23 11.90
N ASP A 173 -8.29 -6.48 10.88
CA ASP A 173 -7.83 -6.76 9.51
C ASP A 173 -6.37 -6.33 9.30
N GLY A 174 -5.88 -5.33 10.04
CA GLY A 174 -4.45 -5.01 10.11
C GLY A 174 -3.63 -6.16 10.73
N ALA A 175 -4.11 -6.75 11.83
CA ALA A 175 -3.47 -7.94 12.41
C ALA A 175 -3.46 -9.14 11.44
N ARG A 176 -4.56 -9.34 10.70
CA ARG A 176 -4.63 -10.36 9.64
C ARG A 176 -3.65 -10.08 8.49
N ALA A 177 -3.47 -8.81 8.10
CA ALA A 177 -2.51 -8.43 7.08
C ALA A 177 -1.06 -8.70 7.52
N ILE A 178 -0.72 -8.45 8.78
CA ILE A 178 0.60 -8.81 9.36
C ILE A 178 0.78 -10.34 9.39
N LEU A 179 -0.26 -11.08 9.78
CA LEU A 179 -0.23 -12.54 9.76
C LEU A 179 0.03 -13.05 8.34
N TRP A 180 -0.66 -12.51 7.34
CA TRP A 180 -0.40 -12.83 5.94
C TRP A 180 1.03 -12.49 5.53
N LEU A 181 1.53 -11.31 5.87
CA LEU A 181 2.89 -10.89 5.51
C LEU A 181 3.96 -11.86 6.04
N THR A 182 3.74 -12.40 7.24
CA THR A 182 4.71 -13.28 7.93
C THR A 182 4.56 -14.76 7.58
N THR A 183 3.37 -15.21 7.16
CA THR A 183 3.06 -16.64 6.99
C THR A 183 2.48 -17.02 5.62
N GLY A 184 2.07 -16.04 4.81
CA GLY A 184 1.25 -16.24 3.61
C GLY A 184 -0.22 -16.56 3.88
N TYR A 185 -0.64 -16.76 5.14
CA TYR A 185 -2.00 -17.12 5.49
C TYR A 185 -2.91 -15.89 5.69
N THR A 186 -4.01 -15.82 4.95
CA THR A 186 -4.91 -14.63 4.92
C THR A 186 -5.89 -14.57 6.10
N GLY A 187 -6.15 -15.69 6.78
CA GLY A 187 -7.13 -15.76 7.87
C GLY A 187 -8.59 -15.57 7.44
N ALA A 188 -8.92 -15.71 6.16
CA ALA A 188 -10.29 -15.52 5.64
C ALA A 188 -11.33 -16.44 6.30
N ASN A 189 -10.92 -17.62 6.78
CA ASN A 189 -11.80 -18.56 7.47
C ASN A 189 -12.34 -18.01 8.81
N PHE A 190 -11.64 -17.08 9.45
CA PHE A 190 -12.06 -16.48 10.72
C PHE A 190 -13.16 -15.41 10.56
N SER A 191 -13.29 -14.81 9.38
CA SER A 191 -14.34 -13.82 9.11
C SER A 191 -15.69 -14.49 8.86
N GLN A 192 -15.70 -15.67 8.23
CA GLN A 192 -16.90 -16.44 7.91
C GLN A 192 -17.51 -17.16 9.12
N ALA A 193 -16.69 -17.55 10.10
CA ALA A 193 -17.14 -18.30 11.28
C ALA A 193 -18.07 -17.50 12.22
N ARG A 194 -18.18 -16.17 12.07
CA ARG A 194 -19.06 -15.32 12.88
C ARG A 194 -20.43 -15.05 12.24
N ILE A 195 -20.70 -15.57 11.05
CA ILE A 195 -21.98 -15.43 10.32
C ILE A 195 -22.74 -16.78 10.28
N ARG A 196 -22.47 -17.67 11.23
CA ARG A 196 -23.31 -18.86 11.49
C ARG A 196 -23.89 -18.81 12.88
#